data_AF-R7UGL8-F1
#
_entry.id   AF-R7UGL8-F1
#
_cell.length_a   1.000
_cell.length_b   1.000
_cell.length_c   1.000
_cell.angle_alpha   90.00
_cell.angle_beta   90.00
_cell.angle_gamma   90.00
#
_symmetry.space_group_name_H-M   'P 1'
#
loop_
_entity.id
_entity.type
_entity.pdbx_description
1 polymer ?
#
loop_
_entity_poly.entity_id
_entity_poly.type
_entity_poly.pdbx_seq_one_letter_code
_entity_poly.pdbx_strand_id
1 'polypeptide(L)'
;MIPNELESTGLKSKLQAYGIDVYSAFSLAANQAAYREGAEWVDQTVAYLNDNSRILEQFIKIELPHIQYRRQESTYLAWLDCRALALSDDDLEKRVHAAGVIPSMGYCFGEDGQGFIRLNLGCPKRILEEKLTRLKSALTP
;
A
#
# COMPACT_ATOMS: atom_id res chain seq x y z
N MET A 1 20.34 -5.55 12.48
CA MET A 1 21.00 -5.05 13.70
C MET A 1 21.91 -3.92 13.29
N ILE A 2 21.84 -2.76 13.93
CA ILE A 2 22.75 -1.63 13.64
C ILE A 2 24.18 -2.12 13.92
N PRO A 3 25.05 -2.26 12.90
CA PRO A 3 26.37 -2.89 13.08
C PRO A 3 27.30 -2.06 13.98
N ASN A 4 27.09 -0.75 14.02
CA ASN A 4 27.84 0.16 14.89
C ASN A 4 27.39 0.02 16.36
N GLU A 5 28.30 -0.35 17.24
CA GLU A 5 28.00 -0.61 18.65
C GLU A 5 27.58 0.63 19.44
N LEU A 6 28.19 1.79 19.16
CA LEU A 6 27.84 3.05 19.83
C LEU A 6 26.40 3.46 19.49
N GLU A 7 26.04 3.38 18.21
CA GLU A 7 24.69 3.69 17.73
C GLU A 7 23.66 2.68 18.25
N SER A 8 24.00 1.38 18.21
CA SER A 8 23.15 0.29 18.72
C SER A 8 22.86 0.46 20.22
N THR A 9 23.88 0.79 21.00
CA THR A 9 23.75 1.03 22.45
C THR A 9 22.88 2.24 22.74
N GLY A 10 23.13 3.35 22.03
CA GLY A 10 22.33 4.58 22.18
C GLY A 10 20.85 4.37 21.82
N LEU A 11 20.57 3.60 20.76
CA LEU A 11 19.19 3.28 20.38
C LEU A 11 18.50 2.41 21.43
N LYS A 12 19.14 1.32 21.89
CA LYS A 12 18.56 0.41 22.89
C LYS A 12 18.18 1.13 24.18
N SER A 13 19.05 2.02 24.67
CA SER A 13 18.77 2.84 25.86
C SER A 13 17.50 3.69 25.68
N LYS A 14 17.32 4.31 24.50
CA LYS A 14 16.10 5.08 24.18
C LYS A 14 14.86 4.19 24.08
N LEU A 15 14.96 3.05 23.40
CA LEU A 15 13.83 2.11 23.27
C LEU A 15 13.33 1.63 24.62
N GLN A 16 14.25 1.31 25.54
CA GLN A 16 13.92 0.94 26.92
C GLN A 16 13.24 2.09 27.69
N ALA A 17 13.77 3.31 27.57
CA ALA A 17 13.17 4.48 28.22
C ALA A 17 11.74 4.77 27.72
N TYR A 18 11.42 4.44 26.47
CA TYR A 18 10.09 4.58 25.88
C TYR A 18 9.21 3.33 26.01
N GLY A 19 9.70 2.22 26.59
CA GLY A 19 8.96 0.97 26.73
C GLY A 19 8.66 0.26 25.40
N ILE A 20 9.46 0.54 24.35
CA ILE A 20 9.32 -0.08 23.01
C ILE A 20 10.12 -1.41 22.95
N ASP A 21 10.81 -1.76 24.02
CA ASP A 21 11.56 -3.02 24.19
C ASP A 21 10.73 -4.15 24.80
N VAL A 22 9.44 -3.94 25.03
CA VAL A 22 8.52 -4.93 25.62
C VAL A 22 7.80 -5.69 24.52
N TYR A 23 7.93 -7.02 24.53
CA TYR A 23 7.28 -7.90 23.55
C TYR A 23 6.26 -8.81 24.22
N SER A 24 5.12 -9.03 23.56
CA SER A 24 4.20 -10.08 23.99
C SER A 24 4.79 -11.46 23.69
N ALA A 25 4.41 -12.47 24.48
CA ALA A 25 4.83 -13.86 24.23
C ALA A 25 4.48 -14.34 22.81
N PHE A 26 3.31 -13.92 22.30
CA PHE A 26 2.90 -14.23 20.93
C PHE A 26 3.73 -13.52 19.87
N SER A 27 4.17 -12.28 20.12
CA SER A 27 5.02 -11.55 19.17
C SER A 27 6.33 -12.29 18.91
N LEU A 28 6.94 -12.84 19.96
CA LEU A 28 8.18 -13.60 19.83
C LEU A 28 7.96 -14.90 19.04
N ALA A 29 6.93 -15.69 19.41
CA ALA A 29 6.60 -16.94 18.75
C ALA A 29 6.22 -16.75 17.27
N ALA A 30 5.38 -15.74 16.98
CA ALA A 30 4.93 -15.45 15.61
C ALA A 30 6.09 -15.01 14.70
N ASN A 31 7.01 -14.16 15.19
CA ASN A 31 8.18 -13.75 14.40
C ASN A 31 9.13 -14.93 14.16
N GLN A 32 9.33 -15.81 15.14
CA GLN A 32 10.15 -17.00 14.97
C GLN A 32 9.57 -17.94 13.91
N ALA A 33 8.28 -18.23 13.97
CA ALA A 33 7.59 -19.05 12.97
C ALA A 33 7.65 -18.40 11.58
N ALA A 34 7.35 -17.10 11.48
CA ALA A 34 7.40 -16.38 10.21
C ALA A 34 8.79 -16.44 9.55
N TYR A 35 9.87 -16.22 10.30
CA TYR A 35 11.23 -16.25 9.74
C TYR A 35 11.78 -17.65 9.48
N ARG A 36 11.37 -18.67 10.23
CA ARG A 36 11.88 -20.03 10.08
C ARG A 36 11.08 -20.87 9.10
N GLU A 37 9.78 -20.63 9.01
CA GLU A 37 8.82 -21.51 8.33
C GLU A 37 7.98 -20.77 7.29
N GLY A 38 7.98 -19.43 7.27
CA GLY A 38 7.12 -18.63 6.40
C GLY A 38 7.61 -18.43 4.97
N ALA A 39 8.75 -19.03 4.58
CA ALA A 39 9.39 -18.80 3.28
C ALA A 39 8.47 -19.16 2.09
N GLU A 40 7.88 -20.35 2.11
CA GLU A 40 6.96 -20.78 1.04
C GLU A 40 5.73 -19.87 0.95
N TRP A 41 5.18 -19.48 2.11
CA TRP A 41 4.02 -18.59 2.16
C TRP A 41 4.34 -17.21 1.56
N VAL A 42 5.50 -16.63 1.86
CA VAL A 42 5.87 -15.31 1.33
C VAL A 42 6.12 -15.38 -0.17
N ASP A 43 6.75 -16.43 -0.69
CA ASP A 43 6.98 -16.61 -2.12
C ASP A 43 5.65 -16.67 -2.88
N GLN A 44 4.69 -17.47 -2.39
CA GLN A 44 3.34 -17.55 -2.95
C GLN A 44 2.60 -16.21 -2.85
N THR A 45 2.71 -15.52 -1.71
CA THR A 45 2.07 -14.22 -1.48
C THR A 45 2.64 -13.15 -2.41
N VAL A 46 3.95 -13.09 -2.60
CA VAL A 46 4.60 -12.14 -3.53
C VAL A 46 4.13 -12.41 -4.97
N ALA A 47 4.10 -13.67 -5.40
CA ALA A 47 3.60 -14.02 -6.74
C ALA A 47 2.14 -13.59 -6.92
N TYR A 48 1.28 -13.83 -5.92
CA TYR A 48 -0.12 -13.43 -5.93
C TYR A 48 -0.31 -11.91 -6.02
N LEU A 49 0.44 -11.14 -5.22
CA LEU A 49 0.37 -9.68 -5.20
C LEU A 49 0.92 -9.05 -6.49
N ASN A 50 1.91 -9.69 -7.11
CA ASN A 50 2.40 -9.30 -8.42
C ASN A 50 1.32 -9.49 -9.50
N ASP A 51 0.55 -10.59 -9.43
CA ASP A 51 -0.60 -10.80 -10.32
C ASP A 51 -1.69 -9.73 -10.12
N ASN A 52 -2.01 -9.38 -8.88
CA ASN A 52 -2.92 -8.26 -8.58
C ASN A 52 -2.43 -6.94 -9.19
N SER A 53 -1.12 -6.68 -9.11
CA SER A 53 -0.51 -5.47 -9.68
C SER A 53 -0.59 -5.44 -11.20
N ARG A 54 -0.44 -6.60 -11.86
CA ARG A 54 -0.64 -6.76 -13.31
C ARG A 54 -2.09 -6.53 -13.72
N ILE A 55 -3.05 -7.04 -12.95
CA ILE A 55 -4.48 -6.82 -13.21
C ILE A 55 -4.81 -5.32 -13.16
N LEU A 56 -4.33 -4.61 -12.11
CA LEU A 56 -4.50 -3.16 -12.02
C LEU A 56 -3.86 -2.43 -13.22
N GLU A 57 -2.62 -2.78 -13.59
CA GLU A 57 -1.91 -2.16 -14.71
C GLU A 57 -2.69 -2.26 -16.03
N GLN A 58 -3.17 -3.47 -16.34
CA GLN A 58 -3.98 -3.71 -17.53
C GLN A 58 -5.30 -2.95 -17.46
N PHE A 59 -5.95 -2.95 -16.30
CA PHE A 59 -7.22 -2.25 -16.10
C PHE A 59 -7.08 -0.75 -16.32
N ILE A 60 -6.10 -0.09 -15.69
CA ILE A 60 -5.87 1.35 -15.86
C ILE A 60 -5.58 1.68 -17.32
N LYS A 61 -4.72 0.91 -17.98
CA LYS A 61 -4.36 1.12 -19.39
C LYS A 61 -5.57 1.08 -20.34
N ILE A 62 -6.55 0.22 -20.06
CA ILE A 62 -7.71 0.00 -20.93
C ILE A 62 -8.88 0.91 -20.54
N GLU A 63 -9.20 0.98 -19.26
CA GLU A 63 -10.45 1.55 -18.75
C GLU A 63 -10.30 2.98 -18.22
N LEU A 64 -9.08 3.38 -17.83
CA LEU A 64 -8.78 4.69 -17.24
C LEU A 64 -7.48 5.29 -17.83
N PRO A 65 -7.36 5.43 -19.16
CA PRO A 65 -6.09 5.78 -19.83
C PRO A 65 -5.55 7.18 -19.48
N HIS A 66 -6.37 8.05 -18.90
CA HIS A 66 -5.97 9.38 -18.41
C HIS A 66 -5.34 9.34 -17.01
N ILE A 67 -5.50 8.25 -16.26
CA ILE A 67 -4.85 8.05 -14.96
C ILE A 67 -3.44 7.49 -15.21
N GLN A 68 -2.41 8.15 -14.67
CA GLN A 68 -1.05 7.62 -14.80
C GLN A 68 -0.77 6.63 -13.67
N TYR A 69 -0.26 5.46 -14.04
CA TYR A 69 0.16 4.44 -13.10
C TYR A 69 1.40 3.72 -13.66
N ARG A 70 2.44 3.65 -12.84
CA ARG A 70 3.60 2.79 -13.07
C ARG A 70 3.54 1.64 -12.07
N ARG A 71 3.55 0.41 -12.57
CA ARG A 71 3.59 -0.78 -11.72
C ARG A 71 4.79 -0.70 -10.78
N GLN A 72 4.51 -0.85 -9.49
CA GLN A 72 5.53 -0.76 -8.45
C GLN A 72 6.47 -1.97 -8.49
N GLU A 73 7.74 -1.72 -8.20
CA GLU A 73 8.80 -2.75 -8.14
C GLU A 73 8.88 -3.39 -6.75
N SER A 74 8.27 -2.76 -5.74
CA SER A 74 8.21 -3.23 -4.36
C SER A 74 6.90 -2.80 -3.69
N THR A 75 6.60 -3.46 -2.58
CA THR A 75 5.34 -3.30 -1.82
C THR A 75 4.09 -3.78 -2.57
N TYR A 76 2.97 -3.85 -1.85
CA TYR A 76 1.65 -4.09 -2.40
C TYR A 76 0.80 -2.82 -2.48
N LEU A 77 1.44 -1.65 -2.49
CA LEU A 77 0.77 -0.35 -2.51
C LEU A 77 0.95 0.30 -3.88
N ALA A 78 -0.14 0.48 -4.62
CA ALA A 78 -0.13 1.14 -5.91
C ALA A 78 -0.37 2.65 -5.76
N TRP A 79 0.37 3.45 -6.53
CA TRP A 79 0.31 4.90 -6.50
C TRP A 79 -0.20 5.42 -7.84
N LEU A 80 -1.39 6.01 -7.84
CA LEU A 80 -2.11 6.43 -9.04
C LEU A 80 -2.15 7.96 -9.10
N ASP A 81 -1.76 8.52 -10.23
CA ASP A 81 -1.84 9.95 -10.53
C ASP A 81 -3.21 10.27 -11.15
N CYS A 82 -4.03 11.00 -10.43
CA CYS A 82 -5.37 11.40 -10.85
C CYS A 82 -5.44 12.86 -11.31
N ARG A 83 -4.30 13.56 -11.44
CA ARG A 83 -4.27 15.01 -11.74
C ARG A 83 -4.90 15.38 -13.09
N ALA A 84 -4.95 14.44 -14.04
CA ALA A 84 -5.64 14.62 -15.31
C ALA A 84 -7.16 14.88 -15.17
N LEU A 85 -7.76 14.56 -14.02
CA LEU A 85 -9.16 14.86 -13.72
C LEU A 85 -9.42 16.33 -13.35
N ALA A 86 -8.37 17.12 -13.09
CA ALA A 86 -8.47 18.52 -12.68
C ALA A 86 -9.40 18.74 -11.46
N LEU A 87 -9.44 17.78 -10.54
CA LEU A 87 -10.19 17.86 -9.28
C LEU A 87 -9.29 18.38 -8.15
N SER A 88 -9.91 19.03 -7.18
CA SER A 88 -9.29 19.24 -5.87
C SER A 88 -9.13 17.89 -5.14
N ASP A 89 -8.21 17.80 -4.18
CA ASP A 89 -8.06 16.59 -3.35
C ASP A 89 -9.36 16.24 -2.59
N ASP A 90 -10.07 17.25 -2.07
CA ASP A 90 -11.37 17.08 -1.40
C ASP A 90 -12.43 16.47 -2.33
N ASP A 91 -12.50 16.94 -3.57
CA ASP A 91 -13.46 16.42 -4.55
C ASP A 91 -13.09 15.03 -5.02
N LEU A 92 -11.79 14.77 -5.22
CA LEU A 92 -11.28 13.44 -5.54
C LEU A 92 -11.62 12.44 -4.42
N GLU A 93 -11.36 12.81 -3.16
CA GLU A 93 -11.67 12.00 -1.98
C GLU A 93 -13.18 11.70 -1.89
N LYS A 94 -14.03 12.72 -2.00
CA LYS A 94 -15.50 12.54 -2.01
C LYS A 94 -15.94 11.61 -3.13
N ARG A 95 -15.37 11.75 -4.33
CA ARG A 95 -15.75 10.96 -5.51
C ARG A 95 -15.39 9.48 -5.35
N VAL A 96 -14.19 9.16 -4.87
CA VAL A 96 -13.79 7.76 -4.62
C VAL A 96 -14.56 7.16 -3.45
N HIS A 97 -14.80 7.94 -2.38
CA HIS A 97 -15.59 7.49 -1.23
C HIS A 97 -17.04 7.20 -1.60
N ALA A 98 -17.66 8.04 -2.44
CA ALA A 98 -19.02 7.83 -2.93
C ALA A 98 -19.15 6.53 -3.75
N ALA A 99 -18.09 6.10 -4.43
CA ALA A 99 -18.05 4.80 -5.12
C ALA A 99 -17.80 3.61 -4.16
N GLY A 100 -17.62 3.85 -2.86
CA GLY A 100 -17.34 2.83 -1.86
C GLY A 100 -15.90 2.28 -1.95
N VAL A 101 -14.96 3.10 -2.42
CA VAL A 101 -13.52 2.83 -2.39
C VAL A 101 -12.86 3.86 -1.48
N ILE A 102 -12.16 3.41 -0.45
CA ILE A 102 -11.49 4.27 0.54
C ILE A 102 -9.97 4.08 0.39
N PRO A 103 -9.30 4.82 -0.52
CA PRO A 103 -7.85 4.78 -0.65
C PRO A 103 -7.18 5.59 0.47
N SER A 104 -5.84 5.47 0.60
CA SER A 104 -5.11 6.55 1.28
C SER A 104 -4.93 7.70 0.29
N MET A 105 -5.38 8.90 0.65
CA MET A 105 -5.19 10.07 -0.20
C MET A 105 -3.72 10.50 -0.24
N GLY A 106 -3.28 10.98 -1.40
CA GLY A 106 -1.87 11.23 -1.63
C GLY A 106 -1.32 12.42 -0.85
N TYR A 107 -2.14 13.45 -0.62
CA TYR A 107 -1.77 14.62 0.19
C TYR A 107 -1.38 14.27 1.63
N CYS A 108 -1.80 13.10 2.16
CA CYS A 108 -1.39 12.61 3.48
C CYS A 108 0.12 12.25 3.55
N PHE A 109 0.80 12.16 2.41
CA PHE A 109 2.22 11.81 2.29
C PHE A 109 3.13 13.01 1.97
N GLY A 110 2.57 14.22 1.91
CA GLY A 110 3.28 15.46 1.59
C GLY A 110 2.68 16.20 0.39
N GLU A 111 3.18 17.41 0.13
CA GLU A 111 2.69 18.29 -0.94
C GLU A 111 2.80 17.65 -2.33
N ASP A 112 3.88 16.91 -2.59
CA ASP A 112 4.08 16.19 -3.86
C ASP A 112 3.07 15.05 -4.09
N GLY A 113 2.28 14.69 -3.08
CA GLY A 113 1.22 13.69 -3.17
C GLY A 113 -0.14 14.24 -3.56
N GLN A 114 -0.30 15.55 -3.75
CA GLN A 114 -1.58 16.14 -4.16
C GLN A 114 -2.07 15.59 -5.51
N GLY A 115 -3.35 15.24 -5.58
CA GLY A 115 -3.98 14.63 -6.76
C GLY A 115 -3.61 13.16 -6.98
N PHE A 116 -2.93 12.52 -6.04
CA PHE A 116 -2.66 11.07 -6.07
C PHE A 116 -3.58 10.30 -5.12
N ILE A 117 -3.76 9.02 -5.40
CA ILE A 117 -4.35 8.05 -4.46
C ILE A 117 -3.46 6.83 -4.32
N ARG A 118 -3.46 6.23 -3.13
CA ARG A 118 -2.77 4.97 -2.83
C ARG A 118 -3.75 3.83 -2.62
N LEU A 119 -3.66 2.80 -3.46
CA LEU A 119 -4.46 1.60 -3.36
C LEU A 119 -3.68 0.48 -2.68
N ASN A 120 -4.35 -0.29 -1.82
CA ASN A 120 -3.82 -1.48 -1.21
C ASN A 120 -4.19 -2.72 -2.04
N LEU A 121 -3.19 -3.39 -2.63
CA LEU A 121 -3.35 -4.60 -3.44
C LEU A 121 -3.23 -5.90 -2.62
N GLY A 122 -2.99 -5.79 -1.31
CA GLY A 122 -3.00 -6.86 -0.32
C GLY A 122 -4.40 -7.38 -0.02
N CYS A 123 -5.18 -7.71 -1.06
CA CYS A 123 -6.54 -8.21 -0.96
C CYS A 123 -6.78 -9.36 -1.94
N PRO A 124 -7.83 -10.18 -1.72
CA PRO A 124 -8.21 -11.20 -2.68
C PRO A 124 -8.55 -10.61 -4.05
N LYS A 125 -8.16 -11.28 -5.13
CA LYS A 125 -8.40 -10.90 -6.52
C LYS A 125 -9.86 -10.50 -6.80
N ARG A 126 -10.83 -11.26 -6.25
CA ARG A 126 -12.25 -10.93 -6.36
C ARG A 126 -12.58 -9.54 -5.81
N ILE A 127 -12.00 -9.18 -4.65
CA ILE A 127 -12.19 -7.87 -4.05
C ILE A 127 -11.52 -6.80 -4.91
N LEU A 128 -10.31 -7.07 -5.42
CA LEU A 128 -9.64 -6.17 -6.35
C LEU A 128 -10.53 -5.87 -7.57
N GLU A 129 -11.02 -6.88 -8.27
CA GLU A 129 -11.86 -6.73 -9.47
C GLU A 129 -13.15 -5.92 -9.18
N GLU A 130 -13.80 -6.18 -8.04
CA GLU A 130 -14.97 -5.42 -7.60
C GLU A 130 -14.62 -3.94 -7.35
N LYS A 131 -13.50 -3.67 -6.68
CA LYS A 131 -13.04 -2.31 -6.38
C LYS A 131 -12.58 -1.57 -7.63
N LEU A 132 -11.95 -2.24 -8.59
CA LEU A 132 -11.58 -1.63 -9.89
C LEU A 132 -12.82 -1.19 -10.67
N THR A 133 -13.89 -2.00 -10.66
CA THR A 133 -15.16 -1.64 -11.30
C THR A 133 -15.75 -0.37 -10.70
N ARG A 134 -15.75 -0.24 -9.36
CA ARG A 134 -16.19 0.97 -8.65
C ARG A 134 -15.27 2.16 -8.89
N LEU A 135 -13.96 1.91 -8.96
CA LEU A 135 -12.96 2.95 -9.21
C LEU A 135 -13.13 3.57 -10.60
N LYS A 136 -13.48 2.75 -11.61
CA LYS A 136 -13.80 3.26 -12.95
C LYS A 136 -14.92 4.29 -12.92
N SER A 137 -16.01 4.02 -12.21
CA SER A 137 -17.11 5.01 -12.10
C SER A 137 -16.70 6.29 -11.36
N ALA A 138 -15.76 6.19 -10.41
CA ALA A 138 -15.25 7.34 -9.67
C ALA A 138 -14.21 8.15 -10.46
N LEU A 139 -13.44 7.52 -11.35
CA LEU A 139 -12.30 8.17 -11.99
C LEU A 139 -12.49 8.40 -13.49
N THR A 140 -13.65 8.09 -14.06
CA THR A 140 -13.99 8.58 -15.41
C THR A 140 -14.26 10.08 -15.33
N PRO A 141 -13.87 10.92 -16.31
CA PRO A 141 -14.17 12.36 -16.29
C PRO A 141 -15.64 12.65 -15.98
#